data_AF-A0A968A1Z4-F1
#
_entry.id   AF-A0A968A1Z4-F1
#
_cell.length_a   1.000
_cell.length_b   1.000
_cell.length_c   1.000
_cell.angle_alpha   90.00
_cell.angle_beta   90.00
_cell.angle_gamma   90.00
#
_symmetry.space_group_name_H-M   'P 1'
#
loop_
_entity.id
_entity.type
_entity.pdbx_description
1 polymer ?
#
loop_
_entity_poly.entity_id
_entity_poly.type
_entity_poly.pdbx_seq_one_letter_code
_entity_poly.pdbx_strand_id
1 'polypeptide(L)'
;NAHTGAVDFYIFDEEDAIIKVWDKIFPDLFKDKSELPERLRQHTRYPVNMLLIQGLVYAKYHMNDPTVFYNQEDLWIRATEKYYDQVRPVEPYYVMWELPGSDDPEFTLILPFTPKNRQVMIGWIAGMCDGENYGRFLAYKFPKERRVLGPQQVETKIDQDSYLSGQLTLWDQRGSNVIRGNVLAIPIEETLIYVEPIYLQAETAAYPELRLVVVMHEDNLSYAETFDEALQGLFEGQSQKMLAKEEPAEMQISINDLTEQANTAFENYLKFLGEKQFGKASNALTELQQTLQTLSEMTASGAKEGNPQ
;
A
#
# COMPACT_ATOMS: atom_id res chain seq x y z
N ASN A 1 8.35 29.42 -5.03
CA ASN A 1 8.77 29.30 -6.46
C ASN A 1 9.93 28.33 -6.61
N ALA A 2 9.77 27.21 -7.35
CA ALA A 2 10.82 26.19 -7.53
C ALA A 2 12.12 26.73 -8.16
N HIS A 3 12.02 27.84 -8.91
CA HIS A 3 13.17 28.52 -9.50
C HIS A 3 14.01 29.34 -8.52
N THR A 4 13.41 29.91 -7.48
CA THR A 4 14.11 30.83 -6.56
C THR A 4 14.31 30.25 -5.16
N GLY A 5 13.59 29.19 -4.80
CA GLY A 5 13.59 28.65 -3.44
C GLY A 5 12.95 29.58 -2.39
N ALA A 6 12.40 30.72 -2.80
CA ALA A 6 11.71 31.63 -1.90
C ALA A 6 10.48 30.94 -1.29
N VAL A 7 10.35 31.08 0.03
CA VAL A 7 9.26 30.54 0.85
C VAL A 7 8.39 31.70 1.31
N ASP A 8 7.09 31.56 1.11
CA ASP A 8 6.09 32.52 1.57
C ASP A 8 5.21 31.82 2.62
N PHE A 9 4.89 32.54 3.70
CA PHE A 9 3.99 32.06 4.74
C PHE A 9 2.66 32.81 4.65
N TYR A 10 1.54 32.09 4.74
CA TYR A 10 0.19 32.65 4.64
C TYR A 10 -0.61 32.31 5.90
N ILE A 11 -1.34 33.27 6.44
CA ILE A 11 -2.17 33.09 7.63
C ILE A 11 -3.56 32.61 7.22
N PHE A 12 -3.94 31.40 7.66
CA PHE A 12 -5.27 30.83 7.44
C PHE A 12 -6.23 31.04 8.62
N ASP A 13 -5.70 30.98 9.84
CA ASP A 13 -6.44 31.29 11.08
C ASP A 13 -5.97 32.64 11.61
N GLU A 14 -6.71 33.68 11.24
CA GLU A 14 -6.46 35.06 11.66
C GLU A 14 -6.75 35.29 13.14
N GLU A 15 -7.50 34.38 13.79
CA GLU A 15 -7.87 34.51 15.20
C GLU A 15 -6.88 33.84 16.16
N ASP A 16 -6.00 32.98 15.64
CA ASP A 16 -4.97 32.27 16.42
C ASP A 16 -4.05 33.26 17.17
N ALA A 17 -4.06 33.15 18.50
CA ALA A 17 -3.31 34.05 19.36
C ALA A 17 -1.79 33.90 19.23
N ILE A 18 -1.29 32.71 18.88
CA ILE A 18 0.13 32.46 18.64
C ILE A 18 0.52 33.17 17.34
N ILE A 19 -0.21 32.94 16.25
CA ILE A 19 0.03 33.59 14.96
C ILE A 19 0.00 35.12 15.10
N LYS A 20 -0.99 35.68 15.80
CA LYS A 20 -1.07 37.13 16.08
C LYS A 20 0.17 37.69 16.79
N VAL A 21 0.83 36.89 17.64
CA VAL A 21 2.08 37.31 18.31
C VAL A 21 3.25 37.22 17.34
N TRP A 22 3.36 36.15 16.57
CA TRP A 22 4.42 35.98 15.58
C TRP A 22 4.36 37.06 14.48
N ASP A 23 3.17 37.39 14.01
CA ASP A 23 2.92 38.44 13.03
C ASP A 23 3.38 39.82 13.53
N LYS A 24 3.13 40.12 14.82
CA LYS A 24 3.65 41.36 15.45
C LYS A 24 5.17 41.40 15.58
N ILE A 25 5.80 40.25 15.81
CA ILE A 25 7.27 40.16 15.95
C ILE A 25 7.95 40.23 14.58
N PHE A 26 7.33 39.67 13.54
CA PHE A 26 7.85 39.61 12.17
C PHE A 26 6.84 40.10 11.14
N PRO A 27 6.59 41.43 11.04
CA PRO A 27 5.51 41.98 10.22
C PRO A 27 5.61 41.70 8.71
N ASP A 28 6.81 41.42 8.20
CA ASP A 28 7.05 41.15 6.78
C ASP A 28 7.09 39.64 6.45
N LEU A 29 6.94 38.76 7.44
CA LEU A 29 7.10 37.31 7.26
C LEU A 29 5.82 36.64 6.73
N PHE A 30 4.66 37.13 7.17
CA PHE A 30 3.37 36.53 6.86
C PHE A 30 2.58 37.37 5.87
N LYS A 31 1.81 36.69 5.03
CA LYS A 31 0.89 37.28 4.06
C LYS A 31 -0.54 36.86 4.35
N ASP A 32 -1.49 37.63 3.84
CA ASP A 32 -2.90 37.29 3.95
C ASP A 32 -3.23 36.08 3.05
N LYS A 33 -4.10 35.16 3.48
CA LYS A 33 -4.54 34.02 2.65
C LYS A 33 -5.18 34.43 1.32
N SER A 34 -5.74 35.63 1.23
CA SER A 34 -6.29 36.17 -0.01
C SER A 34 -5.22 36.42 -1.08
N GLU A 35 -3.97 36.65 -0.66
CA GLU A 35 -2.81 36.80 -1.55
C GLU A 35 -2.31 35.46 -2.11
N LEU A 36 -2.74 34.33 -1.52
CA LEU A 36 -2.38 33.00 -2.01
C LEU A 36 -2.98 32.79 -3.42
N PRO A 37 -2.15 32.52 -4.45
CA PRO A 37 -2.64 32.28 -5.80
C PRO A 37 -3.67 31.15 -5.83
N GLU A 38 -4.75 31.35 -6.58
CA GLU A 38 -5.89 30.43 -6.62
C GLU A 38 -5.48 28.98 -6.92
N ARG A 39 -4.55 28.78 -7.86
CA ARG A 39 -4.02 27.45 -8.18
C ARG A 39 -3.34 26.77 -7.00
N LEU A 40 -2.64 27.52 -6.14
CA LEU A 40 -2.02 26.96 -4.93
C LEU A 40 -3.04 26.72 -3.83
N ARG A 41 -4.05 27.60 -3.72
CA ARG A 41 -5.16 27.46 -2.78
C ARG A 41 -5.89 26.14 -2.96
N GLN A 42 -6.15 25.72 -4.20
CA GLN A 42 -6.77 24.44 -4.56
C GLN A 42 -5.94 23.19 -4.22
N HIS A 43 -4.67 23.37 -3.81
CA HIS A 43 -3.78 22.28 -3.41
C HIS A 43 -3.31 22.43 -1.96
N THR A 44 -3.97 23.29 -1.17
CA THR A 44 -3.69 23.43 0.26
C THR A 44 -4.00 22.10 0.95
N ARG A 45 -3.18 21.71 1.92
CA ARG A 45 -3.36 20.45 2.65
C ARG A 45 -3.48 20.70 4.12
N TYR A 46 -4.46 20.06 4.76
CA TYR A 46 -4.54 20.05 6.22
C TYR A 46 -3.26 19.42 6.79
N PRO A 47 -2.59 20.02 7.79
CA PRO A 47 -1.30 19.52 8.25
C PRO A 47 -1.42 18.19 9.01
N VAL A 48 -0.61 17.20 8.62
CA VAL A 48 -0.55 15.85 9.24
C VAL A 48 -0.34 15.92 10.75
N ASN A 49 0.67 16.67 11.19
CA ASN A 49 1.00 16.80 12.60
C ASN A 49 -0.09 17.52 13.41
N MET A 50 -0.78 18.48 12.78
CA MET A 50 -1.89 19.20 13.43
C MET A 50 -3.05 18.25 13.69
N LEU A 51 -3.46 17.47 12.68
CA LEU A 51 -4.53 16.49 12.85
C LEU A 51 -4.15 15.42 13.87
N LEU A 52 -2.90 14.93 13.83
CA LEU A 52 -2.41 13.96 14.80
C LEU A 52 -2.55 14.47 16.23
N ILE A 53 -2.07 15.68 16.52
CA ILE A 53 -2.13 16.26 17.87
C ILE A 53 -3.60 16.49 18.28
N GLN A 54 -4.42 17.08 17.43
CA GLN A 54 -5.84 17.30 17.71
C GLN A 54 -6.57 15.97 17.97
N GLY A 55 -6.28 14.94 17.18
CA GLY A 55 -6.83 13.60 17.35
C GLY A 55 -6.41 12.96 18.67
N LEU A 56 -5.15 13.10 19.08
CA LEU A 56 -4.67 12.61 20.38
C LEU A 56 -5.32 13.33 21.57
N VAL A 57 -5.64 14.62 21.43
CA VAL A 57 -6.41 15.37 22.43
C VAL A 57 -7.86 14.88 22.44
N TYR A 58 -8.52 14.85 21.28
CA TYR A 58 -9.90 14.39 21.14
C TYR A 58 -10.09 12.98 21.71
N ALA A 59 -9.13 12.08 21.44
CA ALA A 59 -9.17 10.69 21.87
C ALA A 59 -9.38 10.50 23.39
N LYS A 60 -8.97 11.48 24.20
CA LYS A 60 -9.16 11.50 25.65
C LYS A 60 -10.27 12.43 26.10
N TYR A 61 -10.37 13.61 25.50
CA TYR A 61 -11.18 14.71 26.05
C TYR A 61 -12.58 14.84 25.42
N HIS A 62 -12.95 13.96 24.49
CA HIS A 62 -14.34 13.90 24.00
C HIS A 62 -15.33 13.31 25.03
N MET A 63 -14.83 12.66 26.08
CA MET A 63 -15.63 12.10 27.17
C MET A 63 -16.01 13.23 28.14
N ASN A 64 -17.29 13.62 28.13
CA ASN A 64 -17.79 14.71 28.97
C ASN A 64 -18.28 14.24 30.36
N ASP A 65 -18.60 12.95 30.52
CA ASP A 65 -19.00 12.39 31.82
C ASP A 65 -17.76 12.15 32.69
N PRO A 66 -17.68 12.72 33.91
CA PRO A 66 -16.50 12.59 34.78
C PRO A 66 -16.18 11.16 35.19
N THR A 67 -17.19 10.30 35.37
CA THR A 67 -17.00 8.91 35.78
C THR A 67 -16.41 8.11 34.62
N VAL A 68 -16.99 8.26 33.43
CA VAL A 68 -16.50 7.66 32.18
C VAL A 68 -15.07 8.12 31.88
N PHE A 69 -14.79 9.42 32.05
CA PHE A 69 -13.46 10.00 31.85
C PHE A 69 -12.43 9.44 32.83
N TYR A 70 -12.76 9.40 34.13
CA TYR A 70 -11.87 8.86 35.17
C TYR A 70 -11.53 7.39 34.93
N ASN A 71 -12.53 6.59 34.53
CA ASN A 71 -12.36 5.18 34.23
C ASN A 71 -11.77 4.90 32.84
N GLN A 72 -11.67 5.91 31.97
CA GLN A 72 -11.23 5.77 30.57
C GLN A 72 -12.06 4.75 29.78
N GLU A 73 -13.37 4.69 30.04
CA GLU A 73 -14.26 3.66 29.48
C GLU A 73 -14.45 3.79 27.96
N ASP A 74 -14.46 5.01 27.43
CA ASP A 74 -14.59 5.30 25.98
C ASP A 74 -13.29 5.90 25.42
N LEU A 75 -12.13 5.43 25.92
CA LEU A 75 -10.84 5.90 25.43
C LEU A 75 -10.58 5.42 24.00
N TRP A 76 -10.33 6.38 23.10
CA TRP A 76 -9.88 6.09 21.74
C TRP A 76 -8.36 5.93 21.72
N ILE A 77 -7.87 4.98 20.94
CA ILE A 77 -6.45 4.78 20.65
C ILE A 77 -6.29 4.82 19.13
N ARG A 78 -5.18 5.39 18.66
CA ARG A 78 -4.85 5.31 17.23
C ARG A 78 -4.91 3.86 16.79
N ALA A 79 -5.59 3.61 15.68
CA ALA A 79 -5.57 2.29 15.09
C ALA A 79 -4.12 1.87 14.82
N THR A 80 -3.86 0.58 14.83
CA THR A 80 -2.55 0.00 14.53
C THR A 80 -2.59 -0.66 13.17
N GLU A 81 -1.44 -0.69 12.51
CA GLU A 81 -1.17 -1.40 11.27
C GLU A 81 0.16 -2.16 11.43
N LYS A 82 0.39 -3.17 10.61
CA LYS A 82 1.73 -3.74 10.44
C LYS A 82 2.33 -3.05 9.23
N TYR A 83 3.48 -2.43 9.42
CA TYR A 83 4.21 -1.75 8.35
C TYR A 83 5.59 -2.37 8.27
N TYR A 84 5.93 -2.93 7.11
CA TYR A 84 6.98 -3.93 7.00
C TYR A 84 6.72 -5.07 8.01
N ASP A 85 7.57 -5.24 9.02
CA ASP A 85 7.45 -6.29 10.03
C ASP A 85 7.03 -5.79 11.42
N GLN A 86 6.72 -4.50 11.55
CA GLN A 86 6.46 -3.88 12.85
C GLN A 86 5.01 -3.41 12.97
N VAL A 87 4.37 -3.82 14.06
CA VAL A 87 3.08 -3.23 14.45
C VAL A 87 3.34 -1.83 14.99
N ARG A 88 2.74 -0.83 14.34
CA ARG A 88 2.85 0.58 14.72
C ARG A 88 1.48 1.26 14.67
N PRO A 89 1.30 2.39 15.37
CA PRO A 89 0.14 3.23 15.17
C PRO A 89 0.07 3.74 13.72
N VAL A 90 -1.14 3.82 13.19
CA VAL A 90 -1.43 4.42 11.89
C VAL A 90 -1.10 5.92 11.95
N GLU A 91 -0.40 6.38 10.92
CA GLU A 91 -0.17 7.80 10.66
C GLU A 91 -1.32 8.37 9.82
N PRO A 92 -1.68 9.66 9.98
CA PRO A 92 -2.73 10.25 9.17
C PRO A 92 -2.40 10.20 7.67
N TYR A 93 -3.38 9.85 6.85
CA TYR A 93 -3.23 9.73 5.40
C TYR A 93 -4.34 10.44 4.66
N TYR A 94 -4.04 10.90 3.44
CA TYR A 94 -4.99 11.63 2.62
C TYR A 94 -5.81 10.68 1.75
N VAL A 95 -7.10 10.94 1.63
CA VAL A 95 -8.03 10.24 0.73
C VAL A 95 -8.93 11.25 0.02
N MET A 96 -9.57 10.83 -1.06
CA MET A 96 -10.77 11.49 -1.55
C MET A 96 -11.97 10.94 -0.78
N TRP A 97 -12.74 11.80 -0.14
CA TRP A 97 -13.91 11.41 0.62
C TRP A 97 -15.08 12.34 0.33
N GLU A 98 -16.24 11.74 0.07
CA GLU A 98 -17.49 12.46 -0.15
C GLU A 98 -18.21 12.63 1.20
N LEU A 99 -18.45 13.89 1.58
CA LEU A 99 -19.16 14.20 2.82
C LEU A 99 -20.61 13.74 2.72
N PRO A 100 -21.20 13.17 3.79
CA PRO A 100 -22.62 12.85 3.81
C PRO A 100 -23.48 14.07 3.47
N GLY A 101 -24.26 13.97 2.40
CA GLY A 101 -25.10 15.05 1.89
C GLY A 101 -24.42 16.04 0.94
N SER A 102 -23.17 15.77 0.55
CA SER A 102 -22.47 16.37 -0.59
C SER A 102 -22.46 15.37 -1.74
N ASP A 103 -22.44 15.84 -2.99
CA ASP A 103 -22.21 15.02 -4.19
C ASP A 103 -20.78 15.20 -4.75
N ASP A 104 -19.97 16.02 -4.07
CA ASP A 104 -18.60 16.36 -4.48
C ASP A 104 -17.57 15.73 -3.53
N PRO A 105 -16.62 14.92 -4.04
CA PRO A 105 -15.55 14.34 -3.25
C PRO A 105 -14.50 15.40 -2.90
N GLU A 106 -14.07 15.43 -1.64
CA GLU A 106 -13.07 16.37 -1.12
C GLU A 106 -11.79 15.67 -0.69
N PHE A 107 -10.65 16.33 -0.93
CA PHE A 107 -9.36 15.90 -0.43
C PHE A 107 -9.33 16.04 1.10
N THR A 108 -9.18 14.92 1.78
CA THR A 108 -9.40 14.83 3.22
C THR A 108 -8.27 14.06 3.88
N LEU A 109 -7.71 14.61 4.96
CA LEU A 109 -6.75 13.89 5.79
C LEU A 109 -7.51 13.10 6.87
N ILE A 110 -7.31 11.80 6.97
CA ILE A 110 -8.01 10.91 7.91
C ILE A 110 -7.04 10.26 8.89
N LEU A 111 -7.49 10.06 10.13
CA LEU A 111 -6.83 9.28 11.17
C LEU A 111 -7.82 8.29 11.83
N PRO A 112 -7.67 6.97 11.64
CA PRO A 112 -8.55 5.96 12.23
C PRO A 112 -8.24 5.64 13.70
N PHE A 113 -9.27 5.24 14.45
CA PHE A 113 -9.19 4.91 15.88
C PHE A 113 -9.89 3.59 16.23
N THR A 114 -9.35 2.92 17.25
CA THR A 114 -9.90 1.73 17.88
C THR A 114 -10.08 1.95 19.39
N PRO A 115 -10.88 1.13 20.08
CA PRO A 115 -10.93 1.12 21.54
C PRO A 115 -9.62 0.60 22.12
N LYS A 116 -9.37 0.95 23.39
CA LYS A 116 -8.33 0.29 24.19
C LYS A 116 -8.51 -1.23 24.16
N ASN A 117 -7.43 -1.95 23.82
CA ASN A 117 -7.35 -3.42 23.76
C ASN A 117 -8.27 -4.09 22.71
N ARG A 118 -8.79 -3.35 21.72
CA ARG A 118 -9.52 -3.92 20.59
C ARG A 118 -8.95 -3.40 19.28
N GLN A 119 -9.06 -4.21 18.23
CA GLN A 119 -8.57 -3.88 16.88
C GLN A 119 -9.70 -3.55 15.90
N VAL A 120 -10.95 -3.55 16.35
CA VAL A 120 -12.12 -3.15 15.57
C VAL A 120 -12.22 -1.63 15.64
N MET A 121 -12.42 -0.95 14.51
CA MET A 121 -12.55 0.51 14.50
C MET A 121 -13.84 0.96 15.16
N ILE A 122 -13.76 2.12 15.80
CA ILE A 122 -14.90 2.84 16.38
C ILE A 122 -15.18 4.17 15.70
N GLY A 123 -14.29 4.59 14.81
CA GLY A 123 -14.43 5.82 14.09
C GLY A 123 -13.09 6.32 13.56
N TRP A 124 -13.15 7.49 12.98
CA TRP A 124 -11.98 8.20 12.47
C TRP A 124 -12.19 9.70 12.65
N ILE A 125 -11.09 10.42 12.57
CA ILE A 125 -11.06 11.87 12.64
C ILE A 125 -10.54 12.39 11.30
N ALA A 126 -11.10 13.48 10.80
CA ALA A 126 -10.72 14.08 9.54
C ALA A 126 -10.38 15.58 9.67
N GLY A 127 -9.40 16.00 8.88
CA GLY A 127 -9.08 17.39 8.59
C GLY A 127 -9.33 17.67 7.11
N MET A 128 -10.25 18.58 6.83
CA MET A 128 -10.69 18.93 5.47
C MET A 128 -9.66 19.84 4.77
N CYS A 129 -9.38 19.59 3.48
CA CYS A 129 -8.39 20.35 2.72
C CYS A 129 -8.98 21.35 1.70
N ASP A 130 -10.25 21.18 1.32
CA ASP A 130 -10.77 21.85 0.12
C ASP A 130 -11.75 22.99 0.43
N GLY A 131 -11.71 24.02 -0.43
CA GLY A 131 -12.69 25.11 -0.48
C GLY A 131 -12.99 25.78 0.87
N GLU A 132 -14.29 26.03 1.11
CA GLU A 132 -14.79 26.59 2.37
C GLU A 132 -14.66 25.62 3.55
N ASN A 133 -14.44 24.34 3.27
CA ASN A 133 -14.27 23.32 4.28
C ASN A 133 -12.84 23.25 4.81
N TYR A 134 -11.86 23.86 4.14
CA TYR A 134 -10.48 23.87 4.62
C TYR A 134 -10.39 24.29 6.10
N GLY A 135 -9.69 23.50 6.89
CA GLY A 135 -9.52 23.76 8.33
C GLY A 135 -10.60 23.12 9.21
N ARG A 136 -11.71 22.61 8.63
CA ARG A 136 -12.73 21.90 9.41
C ARG A 136 -12.17 20.58 9.94
N PHE A 137 -12.41 20.36 11.23
CA PHE A 137 -12.08 19.14 11.95
C PHE A 137 -13.36 18.36 12.23
N LEU A 138 -13.39 17.09 11.84
CA LEU A 138 -14.55 16.22 11.95
C LEU A 138 -14.18 14.96 12.73
N ALA A 139 -15.08 14.48 13.59
CA ALA A 139 -14.96 13.18 14.22
C ALA A 139 -16.17 12.33 13.83
N TYR A 140 -15.93 11.27 13.05
CA TYR A 140 -16.95 10.34 12.62
C TYR A 140 -16.94 9.11 13.51
N LYS A 141 -18.07 8.82 14.16
CA LYS A 141 -18.20 7.67 15.08
C LYS A 141 -19.04 6.59 14.42
N PHE A 142 -18.54 5.35 14.45
CA PHE A 142 -19.31 4.21 13.96
C PHE A 142 -20.38 3.77 14.97
N PRO A 143 -21.53 3.26 14.50
CA PRO A 143 -22.53 2.63 15.35
C PRO A 143 -21.91 1.48 16.18
N LYS A 144 -22.30 1.36 17.46
CA LYS A 144 -21.73 0.35 18.37
C LYS A 144 -22.14 -1.08 18.00
N GLU A 145 -23.22 -1.21 17.23
CA GLU A 145 -23.80 -2.47 16.79
C GLU A 145 -23.08 -3.05 15.57
N ARG A 146 -22.34 -2.22 14.82
CA ARG A 146 -21.63 -2.64 13.61
C ARG A 146 -20.17 -2.95 13.92
N ARG A 147 -19.73 -4.14 13.52
CA ARG A 147 -18.31 -4.50 13.56
C ARG A 147 -17.61 -3.94 12.33
N VAL A 148 -16.68 -3.03 12.54
CA VAL A 148 -15.87 -2.41 11.47
C VAL A 148 -14.40 -2.80 11.64
N LEU A 149 -13.81 -3.46 10.66
CA LEU A 149 -12.43 -3.96 10.77
C LEU A 149 -11.43 -2.81 10.96
N GLY A 150 -10.40 -3.02 11.79
CA GLY A 150 -9.24 -2.14 11.82
C GLY A 150 -8.18 -2.50 10.79
N PRO A 151 -7.30 -1.56 10.43
CA PRO A 151 -6.14 -1.79 9.57
C PRO A 151 -5.35 -3.06 9.93
N GLN A 152 -4.99 -3.26 11.20
CA GLN A 152 -4.31 -4.49 11.63
C GLN A 152 -5.12 -5.78 11.43
N GLN A 153 -6.46 -5.72 11.46
CA GLN A 153 -7.29 -6.90 11.19
C GLN A 153 -7.34 -7.23 9.70
N VAL A 154 -7.29 -6.22 8.83
CA VAL A 154 -7.16 -6.39 7.38
C VAL A 154 -5.82 -7.04 7.05
N GLU A 155 -4.73 -6.53 7.63
CA GLU A 155 -3.40 -7.14 7.56
C GLU A 155 -3.40 -8.62 7.95
N THR A 156 -4.09 -8.94 9.06
CA THR A 156 -4.21 -10.32 9.56
C THR A 156 -4.97 -11.21 8.58
N LYS A 157 -6.01 -10.68 7.91
CA LYS A 157 -6.75 -11.43 6.89
C LYS A 157 -5.93 -11.68 5.63
N ILE A 158 -5.10 -10.72 5.25
CA ILE A 158 -4.13 -10.87 4.16
C ILE A 158 -3.11 -11.97 4.50
N ASP A 159 -2.57 -11.97 5.72
CA ASP A 159 -1.65 -13.02 6.19
C ASP A 159 -2.30 -14.41 6.22
N GLN A 160 -3.64 -14.47 6.40
CA GLN A 160 -4.43 -15.71 6.41
C GLN A 160 -4.80 -16.21 5.01
N ASP A 161 -4.70 -15.38 3.97
CA ASP A 161 -4.92 -15.83 2.59
C ASP A 161 -3.74 -16.70 2.15
N SER A 162 -3.99 -18.00 2.01
CA SER A 162 -2.92 -18.98 1.74
C SER A 162 -2.16 -18.73 0.44
N TYR A 163 -2.81 -18.16 -0.58
CA TYR A 163 -2.16 -17.91 -1.86
C TYR A 163 -1.28 -16.67 -1.76
N LEU A 164 -1.84 -15.56 -1.27
CA LEU A 164 -1.14 -14.30 -1.13
C LEU A 164 0.03 -14.46 -0.14
N SER A 165 -0.21 -15.05 1.04
CA SER A 165 0.84 -15.34 2.03
C SER A 165 1.97 -16.20 1.46
N GLY A 166 1.64 -17.22 0.66
CA GLY A 166 2.63 -18.05 -0.03
C GLY A 166 3.46 -17.26 -1.07
N GLN A 167 2.81 -16.39 -1.83
CA GLN A 167 3.45 -15.56 -2.85
C GLN A 167 4.36 -14.48 -2.23
N LEU A 168 3.89 -13.79 -1.19
CA LEU A 168 4.71 -12.82 -0.45
C LEU A 168 5.94 -13.52 0.15
N THR A 169 5.76 -14.69 0.76
CA THR A 169 6.88 -15.47 1.29
C THR A 169 7.89 -15.87 0.20
N LEU A 170 7.45 -16.14 -1.03
CA LEU A 170 8.34 -16.47 -2.14
C LEU A 170 9.12 -15.25 -2.66
N TRP A 171 8.46 -14.09 -2.72
CA TRP A 171 9.09 -12.84 -3.14
C TRP A 171 10.04 -12.26 -2.10
N ASP A 172 9.79 -12.56 -0.83
CA ASP A 172 10.63 -12.17 0.31
C ASP A 172 11.81 -13.14 0.50
N GLN A 173 12.47 -13.50 -0.60
CA GLN A 173 13.61 -14.42 -0.63
C GLN A 173 14.63 -13.98 -1.69
N ARG A 174 15.83 -14.58 -1.60
CA ARG A 174 16.87 -14.54 -2.67
C ARG A 174 17.32 -13.14 -3.07
N GLY A 175 17.41 -12.22 -2.10
CA GLY A 175 17.91 -10.86 -2.33
C GLY A 175 16.85 -9.85 -2.75
N SER A 176 15.57 -10.16 -2.49
CA SER A 176 14.43 -9.24 -2.59
C SER A 176 13.68 -9.20 -1.27
N ASN A 177 13.18 -8.02 -0.91
CA ASN A 177 12.38 -7.79 0.28
C ASN A 177 10.97 -7.34 -0.12
N VAL A 178 9.96 -7.92 0.51
CA VAL A 178 8.57 -7.48 0.41
C VAL A 178 8.33 -6.30 1.35
N ILE A 179 7.69 -5.26 0.81
CA ILE A 179 7.33 -4.07 1.57
C ILE A 179 5.82 -3.92 1.53
N ARG A 180 5.19 -4.14 2.68
CA ARG A 180 3.77 -3.87 2.90
C ARG A 180 3.58 -2.38 3.20
N GLY A 181 2.79 -1.72 2.37
CA GLY A 181 2.44 -0.31 2.53
C GLY A 181 1.48 -0.10 3.70
N ASN A 182 1.08 1.15 3.91
CA ASN A 182 0.04 1.46 4.89
C ASN A 182 -1.34 1.02 4.37
N VAL A 183 -2.19 0.56 5.27
CA VAL A 183 -3.58 0.22 4.93
C VAL A 183 -4.44 1.47 4.95
N LEU A 184 -4.95 1.86 3.79
CA LEU A 184 -5.89 2.97 3.64
C LEU A 184 -7.31 2.47 3.91
N ALA A 185 -7.94 2.91 5.00
CA ALA A 185 -9.36 2.66 5.26
C ALA A 185 -10.18 3.82 4.68
N ILE A 186 -10.68 3.64 3.47
CA ILE A 186 -11.34 4.67 2.66
C ILE A 186 -12.85 4.60 2.90
N PRO A 187 -13.48 5.63 3.49
CA PRO A 187 -14.93 5.66 3.69
C PRO A 187 -15.66 5.81 2.36
N ILE A 188 -16.64 4.95 2.13
CA ILE A 188 -17.57 5.03 0.99
C ILE A 188 -18.97 4.82 1.54
N GLU A 189 -19.78 5.89 1.46
CA GLU A 189 -21.10 5.96 2.08
C GLU A 189 -21.06 5.55 3.57
N GLU A 190 -21.78 4.48 3.94
CA GLU A 190 -21.82 3.93 5.29
C GLU A 190 -20.82 2.77 5.50
N THR A 191 -19.91 2.52 4.55
CA THR A 191 -18.98 1.39 4.58
C THR A 191 -17.53 1.82 4.39
N LEU A 192 -16.61 0.85 4.39
CA LEU A 192 -15.19 1.09 4.16
C LEU A 192 -14.64 0.11 3.13
N ILE A 193 -13.86 0.64 2.20
CA ILE A 193 -12.93 -0.14 1.39
C ILE A 193 -11.53 0.04 1.97
N TYR A 194 -10.80 -1.06 2.11
CA TYR A 194 -9.41 -1.06 2.52
C TYR A 194 -8.53 -1.28 1.31
N VAL A 195 -7.47 -0.49 1.19
CA VAL A 195 -6.48 -0.60 0.11
C VAL A 195 -5.09 -0.69 0.72
N GLU A 196 -4.34 -1.73 0.36
CA GLU A 196 -2.95 -1.93 0.80
C GLU A 196 -2.06 -2.19 -0.41
N PRO A 197 -1.11 -1.29 -0.73
CA PRO A 197 -0.13 -1.52 -1.77
C PRO A 197 1.01 -2.40 -1.25
N ILE A 198 1.45 -3.36 -2.06
CA ILE A 198 2.57 -4.24 -1.80
C ILE A 198 3.66 -3.95 -2.83
N TYR A 199 4.85 -3.64 -2.32
CA TYR A 199 6.02 -3.34 -3.13
C TYR A 199 7.09 -4.43 -3.00
N LEU A 200 7.92 -4.58 -4.02
CA LEU A 200 9.14 -5.37 -3.96
C LEU A 200 10.35 -4.45 -4.11
N GLN A 201 11.38 -4.73 -3.31
CA GLN A 201 12.65 -4.04 -3.39
C GLN A 201 13.80 -5.05 -3.45
N ALA A 202 14.63 -4.99 -4.49
CA ALA A 202 15.87 -5.75 -4.55
C ALA A 202 16.90 -5.17 -3.56
N GLU A 203 17.69 -6.02 -2.90
CA GLU A 203 18.73 -5.59 -1.94
C GLU A 203 19.77 -4.64 -2.54
N THR A 204 20.03 -4.79 -3.84
CA THR A 204 21.01 -3.98 -4.59
C THR A 204 20.40 -2.72 -5.22
N ALA A 205 19.07 -2.58 -5.18
CA ALA A 205 18.34 -1.45 -5.77
C ALA A 205 17.71 -0.57 -4.68
N ALA A 206 17.86 0.75 -4.82
CA ALA A 206 17.42 1.68 -3.78
C ALA A 206 15.90 1.95 -3.77
N TYR A 207 15.16 1.55 -4.80
CA TYR A 207 13.76 1.97 -4.99
C TYR A 207 12.80 0.77 -4.99
N PRO A 208 11.75 0.80 -4.14
CA PRO A 208 10.66 -0.18 -4.20
C PRO A 208 9.80 -0.02 -5.46
N GLU A 209 9.35 -1.14 -6.04
CA GLU A 209 8.42 -1.20 -7.16
C GLU A 209 7.07 -1.76 -6.69
N LEU A 210 5.96 -1.12 -7.08
CA LEU A 210 4.62 -1.64 -6.81
C LEU A 210 4.43 -2.96 -7.56
N ARG A 211 4.00 -4.01 -6.85
CA ARG A 211 3.71 -5.33 -7.46
C ARG A 211 2.27 -5.76 -7.33
N LEU A 212 1.63 -5.44 -6.22
CA LEU A 212 0.22 -5.75 -6.02
C LEU A 212 -0.47 -4.61 -5.29
N VAL A 213 -1.77 -4.48 -5.56
CA VAL A 213 -2.70 -3.72 -4.76
C VAL A 213 -3.71 -4.71 -4.20
N VAL A 214 -3.80 -4.77 -2.88
CA VAL A 214 -4.82 -5.55 -2.19
C VAL A 214 -5.99 -4.63 -1.86
N VAL A 215 -7.20 -5.07 -2.21
CA VAL A 215 -8.44 -4.37 -1.92
C VAL A 215 -9.34 -5.29 -1.11
N MET A 216 -9.93 -4.75 -0.05
CA MET A 216 -10.81 -5.51 0.82
C MET A 216 -12.08 -4.72 1.14
N HIS A 217 -13.22 -5.38 1.10
CA HIS A 217 -14.51 -4.85 1.57
C HIS A 217 -15.21 -5.92 2.39
N GLU A 218 -15.58 -5.56 3.63
CA GLU A 218 -16.16 -6.46 4.63
C GLU A 218 -15.33 -7.73 4.89
N ASP A 219 -15.66 -8.85 4.25
CA ASP A 219 -14.91 -10.11 4.34
C ASP A 219 -14.35 -10.58 2.99
N ASN A 220 -14.62 -9.85 1.91
CA ASN A 220 -14.13 -10.15 0.57
C ASN A 220 -12.77 -9.49 0.35
N LEU A 221 -11.81 -10.29 -0.06
CA LEU A 221 -10.44 -9.89 -0.38
C LEU A 221 -10.19 -10.10 -1.87
N SER A 222 -9.56 -9.13 -2.52
CA SER A 222 -9.12 -9.19 -3.90
C SER A 222 -7.75 -8.53 -4.03
N TYR A 223 -6.93 -8.99 -4.97
CA TYR A 223 -5.61 -8.41 -5.24
C TYR A 223 -5.23 -8.60 -6.71
N ALA A 224 -4.56 -7.60 -7.27
CA ALA A 224 -4.09 -7.57 -8.64
C ALA A 224 -2.89 -6.61 -8.77
N GLU A 225 -2.29 -6.53 -9.95
CA GLU A 225 -1.15 -5.63 -10.21
C GLU A 225 -1.57 -4.15 -10.19
N THR A 226 -2.85 -3.88 -10.48
CA THR A 226 -3.44 -2.54 -10.47
C THR A 226 -4.61 -2.44 -9.51
N PHE A 227 -4.87 -1.21 -9.04
CA PHE A 227 -6.03 -0.94 -8.18
C PHE A 227 -7.36 -1.27 -8.89
N ASP A 228 -7.49 -0.89 -10.16
CA ASP A 228 -8.72 -1.08 -10.92
C ASP A 228 -9.08 -2.57 -11.07
N GLU A 229 -8.09 -3.42 -11.37
CA GLU A 229 -8.27 -4.88 -11.46
C GLU A 229 -8.59 -5.50 -10.10
N ALA A 230 -7.91 -5.06 -9.04
CA ALA A 230 -8.17 -5.56 -7.70
C ALA A 230 -9.60 -5.18 -7.25
N LEU A 231 -10.03 -3.97 -7.56
CA LEU A 231 -11.39 -3.49 -7.30
C LEU A 231 -12.43 -4.26 -8.12
N GLN A 232 -12.18 -4.51 -9.41
CA GLN A 232 -13.06 -5.31 -10.25
C GLN A 232 -13.23 -6.73 -9.68
N GLY A 233 -12.13 -7.38 -9.26
CA GLY A 233 -12.17 -8.71 -8.65
C GLY A 233 -13.02 -8.78 -7.38
N LEU A 234 -13.11 -7.67 -6.62
CA LEU A 234 -13.94 -7.58 -5.43
C LEU A 234 -15.46 -7.68 -5.77
N PHE A 235 -15.90 -7.07 -6.88
CA PHE A 235 -17.33 -6.98 -7.24
C PHE A 235 -17.84 -8.13 -8.11
N GLU A 236 -16.96 -8.78 -8.87
CA GLU A 236 -17.37 -9.88 -9.76
C GLU A 236 -17.64 -11.20 -9.02
N GLY A 237 -17.54 -11.21 -7.69
CA GLY A 237 -17.67 -12.43 -6.87
C GLY A 237 -16.57 -13.45 -7.17
N GLN A 238 -15.60 -13.10 -8.00
CA GLN A 238 -14.38 -13.84 -8.22
C GLN A 238 -13.43 -13.51 -7.08
N SER A 239 -13.70 -14.11 -5.93
CA SER A 239 -12.73 -14.28 -4.84
C SER A 239 -11.53 -15.15 -5.26
N GLN A 240 -11.16 -15.12 -6.55
CA GLN A 240 -10.13 -15.91 -7.20
C GLN A 240 -9.44 -15.10 -8.30
N LYS A 241 -8.21 -14.69 -8.00
CA LYS A 241 -7.06 -14.63 -8.92
C LYS A 241 -7.26 -13.79 -10.19
N MET A 242 -6.97 -12.50 -10.06
CA MET A 242 -6.49 -11.66 -11.16
C MET A 242 -5.07 -11.15 -10.87
N LEU A 243 -4.16 -12.06 -10.53
CA LEU A 243 -2.88 -11.98 -11.26
C LEU A 243 -3.23 -12.46 -12.65
N ALA A 244 -2.83 -11.69 -13.66
CA ALA A 244 -3.18 -11.90 -15.05
C ALA A 244 -3.39 -13.38 -15.37
N LYS A 245 -4.45 -13.69 -16.12
CA LYS A 245 -4.29 -14.69 -17.17
C LYS A 245 -3.06 -14.23 -17.95
N GLU A 246 -1.89 -14.74 -17.58
CA GLU A 246 -1.02 -15.31 -18.57
C GLU A 246 -1.97 -16.22 -19.39
N GLU A 247 -2.46 -15.69 -20.52
CA GLU A 247 -2.49 -16.52 -21.70
C GLU A 247 -1.21 -17.35 -21.65
N PRO A 248 -1.28 -18.69 -21.77
CA PRO A 248 -0.08 -19.48 -21.67
C PRO A 248 0.90 -18.87 -22.66
N ALA A 249 1.88 -18.13 -22.13
CA ALA A 249 3.05 -17.75 -22.87
C ALA A 249 3.52 -19.12 -23.33
N GLU A 250 3.49 -19.34 -24.65
CA GLU A 250 4.21 -20.46 -25.22
C GLU A 250 5.54 -20.47 -24.49
N MET A 251 5.79 -21.55 -23.74
CA MET A 251 6.91 -21.70 -22.84
C MET A 251 8.17 -21.49 -23.68
N GLN A 252 8.59 -20.25 -23.85
CA GLN A 252 9.81 -19.89 -24.52
C GLN A 252 10.85 -20.12 -23.46
N ILE A 253 11.25 -21.40 -23.38
CA ILE A 253 12.35 -21.88 -22.57
C ILE A 253 13.50 -20.91 -22.84
N SER A 254 13.90 -20.13 -21.83
CA SER A 254 14.95 -19.15 -22.05
C SER A 254 16.27 -19.89 -22.28
N ILE A 255 17.20 -19.28 -23.00
CA ILE A 255 18.54 -19.86 -23.21
C ILE A 255 19.23 -20.16 -21.87
N ASN A 256 18.92 -19.38 -20.81
CA ASN A 256 19.45 -19.59 -19.47
C ASN A 256 18.89 -20.88 -18.85
N ASP A 257 17.60 -21.16 -19.02
CA ASP A 257 16.97 -22.39 -18.51
C ASP A 257 17.51 -23.64 -19.23
N LEU A 258 17.72 -23.57 -20.56
CA LEU A 258 18.37 -24.65 -21.31
C LEU A 258 19.83 -24.86 -20.88
N THR A 259 20.53 -23.78 -20.53
CA THR A 259 21.92 -23.86 -20.04
C THR A 259 21.98 -24.53 -18.67
N GLU A 260 21.05 -24.20 -17.77
CA GLU A 260 20.94 -24.84 -16.45
C GLU A 260 20.54 -26.32 -16.55
N GLN A 261 19.59 -26.65 -17.44
CA GLN A 261 19.20 -28.03 -17.72
C GLN A 261 20.36 -28.85 -18.31
N ALA A 262 21.14 -28.28 -19.24
CA ALA A 262 22.31 -28.95 -19.80
C ALA A 262 23.37 -29.23 -18.72
N ASN A 263 23.66 -28.26 -17.86
CA ASN A 263 24.60 -28.46 -16.75
C ASN A 263 24.13 -29.57 -15.80
N THR A 264 22.84 -29.55 -15.44
CA THR A 264 22.23 -30.56 -14.55
C THR A 264 22.29 -31.97 -15.15
N ALA A 265 21.96 -32.11 -16.44
CA ALA A 265 22.02 -33.39 -17.15
C ALA A 265 23.47 -33.93 -17.22
N PHE A 266 24.45 -33.05 -17.44
CA PHE A 266 25.86 -33.43 -17.46
C PHE A 266 26.38 -33.85 -16.08
N GLU A 267 26.02 -33.14 -15.02
CA GLU A 267 26.37 -33.52 -13.65
C GLU A 267 25.77 -34.87 -13.26
N ASN A 268 24.50 -35.10 -13.61
CA ASN A 268 23.82 -36.38 -13.41
C ASN A 268 24.50 -37.51 -14.19
N TYR A 269 24.94 -37.26 -15.43
CA TYR A 269 25.71 -38.23 -16.21
C TYR A 269 27.01 -38.62 -15.50
N LEU A 270 27.81 -37.65 -15.05
CA LEU A 270 29.07 -37.91 -14.35
C LEU A 270 28.84 -38.69 -13.04
N LYS A 271 27.80 -38.33 -12.30
CA LYS A 271 27.39 -39.01 -11.07
C LYS A 271 27.02 -40.46 -11.33
N PHE A 272 26.10 -40.73 -12.27
CA PHE A 272 25.65 -42.09 -12.56
C PHE A 272 26.73 -42.95 -13.21
N LEU A 273 27.65 -42.34 -13.97
CA LEU A 273 28.82 -43.02 -14.49
C LEU A 273 29.77 -43.47 -13.36
N GLY A 274 30.02 -42.59 -12.38
CA GLY A 274 30.81 -42.91 -11.18
C GLY A 274 30.17 -44.01 -10.32
N GLU A 275 28.84 -44.01 -10.20
CA GLU A 275 28.06 -45.03 -9.50
C GLU A 275 27.87 -46.34 -10.29
N LYS A 276 28.43 -46.45 -11.51
CA LYS A 276 28.27 -47.60 -12.43
C LYS A 276 26.81 -47.90 -12.80
N GLN A 277 25.94 -46.89 -12.72
CA GLN A 277 24.52 -46.98 -13.10
C GLN A 277 24.35 -46.61 -14.58
N PHE A 278 24.87 -47.46 -15.48
CA PHE A 278 24.96 -47.16 -16.91
C PHE A 278 23.62 -46.83 -17.59
N GLY A 279 22.51 -47.43 -17.14
CA GLY A 279 21.18 -47.11 -17.66
C GLY A 279 20.76 -45.67 -17.35
N LYS A 280 21.00 -45.20 -16.12
CA LYS A 280 20.68 -43.81 -15.73
C LYS A 280 21.66 -42.81 -16.35
N ALA A 281 22.93 -43.20 -16.48
CA ALA A 281 23.92 -42.40 -17.21
C ALA A 281 23.50 -42.21 -18.68
N SER A 282 23.07 -43.28 -19.35
CA SER A 282 22.57 -43.20 -20.73
C SER A 282 21.37 -42.25 -20.86
N ASN A 283 20.45 -42.26 -19.90
CA ASN A 283 19.29 -41.37 -19.91
C ASN A 283 19.71 -39.90 -19.73
N ALA A 284 20.58 -39.61 -18.74
CA ALA A 284 21.08 -38.27 -18.50
C ALA A 284 21.90 -37.72 -19.69
N LEU A 285 22.64 -38.59 -20.39
CA LEU A 285 23.35 -38.22 -21.62
C LEU A 285 22.38 -37.89 -22.78
N THR A 286 21.28 -38.63 -22.87
CA THR A 286 20.24 -38.39 -23.89
C THR A 286 19.53 -37.05 -23.64
N GLU A 287 19.22 -36.76 -22.38
CA GLU A 287 18.66 -35.49 -21.94
C GLU A 287 19.60 -34.33 -22.27
N LEU A 288 20.89 -34.46 -21.95
CA LEU A 288 21.91 -33.47 -22.32
C LEU A 288 21.96 -33.23 -23.84
N GLN A 289 21.95 -34.30 -24.64
CA GLN A 289 21.98 -34.20 -26.10
C GLN A 289 20.76 -33.43 -26.63
N GLN A 290 19.56 -33.72 -26.12
CA GLN A 290 18.33 -33.05 -26.52
C GLN A 290 18.37 -31.56 -26.16
N THR A 291 18.79 -31.22 -24.94
CA THR A 291 18.88 -29.83 -24.48
C THR A 291 19.89 -29.02 -25.31
N LEU A 292 21.05 -29.59 -25.64
CA LEU A 292 22.05 -28.93 -26.49
C LEU A 292 21.56 -28.76 -27.94
N GLN A 293 20.75 -29.69 -28.44
CA GLN A 293 20.18 -29.58 -29.77
C GLN A 293 19.15 -28.44 -29.84
N THR A 294 18.26 -28.33 -28.85
CA THR A 294 17.34 -27.19 -28.71
C THR A 294 18.08 -25.85 -28.60
N LEU A 295 19.19 -25.82 -27.83
CA LEU A 295 20.02 -24.62 -27.68
C LEU A 295 20.72 -24.23 -29.00
N SER A 296 21.18 -25.22 -29.77
CA SER A 296 21.74 -24.99 -31.11
C SER A 296 20.70 -24.46 -32.11
N GLU A 297 19.45 -24.92 -32.03
CA GLU A 297 18.37 -24.48 -32.92
C GLU A 297 17.94 -23.04 -32.60
N MET A 298 17.89 -22.67 -31.32
CA MET A 298 17.59 -21.30 -30.86
C MET A 298 18.71 -20.30 -31.18
N THR A 299 19.98 -20.70 -31.05
CA THR A 299 21.10 -19.83 -31.41
C THR A 299 21.24 -19.66 -32.92
N ALA A 300 20.83 -20.66 -33.71
CA ALA A 300 20.78 -20.57 -35.18
C ALA A 300 19.60 -19.73 -35.71
N SER A 301 18.47 -19.65 -34.99
CA SER A 301 17.34 -18.78 -35.37
C SER A 301 17.63 -17.31 -35.05
N GLY A 302 18.25 -17.00 -33.91
CA GLY A 302 18.67 -15.64 -33.56
C GLY A 302 19.74 -15.04 -34.48
N ALA A 303 20.54 -15.87 -35.17
CA ALA A 303 21.54 -15.42 -36.13
C ALA A 303 20.95 -15.01 -37.51
N LYS A 304 19.71 -15.38 -37.81
CA LYS A 304 19.04 -15.02 -39.09
C LYS A 304 18.32 -13.68 -39.07
N GLU A 305 18.06 -13.11 -37.90
CA GLU A 305 17.43 -11.78 -37.76
C GLU A 305 18.45 -10.62 -37.71
N GLY A 306 19.76 -10.94 -37.73
CA GLY A 306 20.86 -9.97 -37.72
C GLY A 306 21.42 -9.60 -39.11
N ASN A 307 20.65 -8.85 -39.91
CA ASN A 307 21.05 -7.95 -41.03
C ASN A 307 21.46 -8.59 -42.38
N PRO A 308 21.34 -7.91 -43.56
CA PRO A 308 20.70 -6.62 -43.89
C PRO A 308 19.75 -6.61 -45.12
N GLN A 309 18.78 -5.70 -45.13
CA GLN A 309 18.74 -4.55 -46.05
C GLN A 309 17.92 -3.40 -45.44
#